data_AF-A0A174F0P3-F1
#
_entry.id   AF-A0A174F0P3-F1
#
_cell.length_a   1.000
_cell.length_b   1.000
_cell.length_c   1.000
_cell.angle_alpha   90.00
_cell.angle_beta   90.00
_cell.angle_gamma   90.00
#
_symmetry.space_group_name_H-M   'P 1'
#
loop_
_entity.id
_entity.type
_entity.pdbx_description
1 polymer ?
#
loop_
_entity_poly.entity_id
_entity_poly.type
_entity_poly.pdbx_seq_one_letter_code
_entity_poly.pdbx_strand_id
1 'polypeptide(L)'
;MAGVICSKRDFVDPYNESERQITYAIHEGTDRLMAFHCQLWNELWQGDIRIEGDDDAQRAVRFALFNLYSFGREGTGLSISPMGLSSQGYNGHIFWDTELWMYPPILLLNQGIAESMVNYRTNRLATACKRAITHGYRGAMFPWESDDAGEESTPTFALTGPLEHHITADIVPLVAYLI
;
A
#
# COMPACT_ATOMS: atom_id res chain seq x y z
N MET A 1 -18.40 16.38 13.79
CA MET A 1 -17.67 15.55 14.77
C MET A 1 -16.39 15.11 14.11
N ALA A 2 -15.22 15.41 14.68
CA ALA A 2 -13.92 14.98 14.16
C ALA A 2 -13.40 13.82 15.02
N GLY A 3 -12.58 12.95 14.43
CA GLY A 3 -11.94 11.83 15.13
C GLY A 3 -10.53 11.64 14.60
N VAL A 4 -9.63 11.16 15.46
CA VAL A 4 -8.23 10.89 15.13
C VAL A 4 -7.86 9.50 15.65
N ILE A 5 -7.05 8.78 14.88
CA ILE A 5 -6.51 7.47 15.25
C ILE A 5 -4.99 7.57 15.18
N CYS A 6 -4.31 7.26 16.29
CA CYS A 6 -2.87 7.16 16.39
C CYS A 6 -2.50 5.79 16.97
N SER A 7 -1.37 5.24 16.54
CA SER A 7 -0.92 3.91 16.96
C SER A 7 0.54 3.93 17.44
N LYS A 8 0.93 2.91 18.22
CA LYS A 8 2.32 2.75 18.67
C LYS A 8 3.30 2.43 17.55
N ARG A 9 2.79 2.00 16.39
CA ARG A 9 3.60 1.79 15.20
C ARG A 9 4.21 3.11 14.71
N ASP A 10 3.42 4.19 14.79
CA ASP A 10 3.79 5.48 14.19
C ASP A 10 4.27 6.49 15.25
N PHE A 11 3.80 6.37 16.49
CA PHE A 11 4.08 7.33 17.56
C PHE A 11 4.51 6.63 18.84
N VAL A 12 5.56 7.15 19.48
CA VAL A 12 6.01 6.69 20.81
C VAL A 12 4.90 6.89 21.86
N ASP A 13 4.16 7.98 21.75
CA ASP A 13 3.07 8.36 22.64
C ASP A 13 1.79 8.68 21.83
N PRO A 14 1.06 7.63 21.39
CA PRO A 14 -0.09 7.81 20.52
C PRO A 14 -1.28 8.48 21.22
N TYR A 15 -1.36 8.40 22.56
CA TYR A 15 -2.44 9.00 23.31
C TYR A 15 -2.37 10.52 23.23
N ASN A 16 -1.24 11.09 23.68
CA ASN A 16 -1.05 12.54 23.65
C ASN A 16 -1.01 13.07 22.21
N GLU A 17 -0.51 12.28 21.26
CA GLU A 17 -0.53 12.67 19.86
C GLU A 17 -1.94 12.77 19.30
N SER A 18 -2.82 11.83 19.65
CA SER A 18 -4.22 11.89 19.23
C SER A 18 -4.94 13.13 19.77
N GLU A 19 -4.64 13.55 21.00
CA GLU A 19 -5.17 14.78 21.60
C GLU A 19 -4.67 16.04 20.90
N ARG A 20 -3.39 16.08 20.50
CA ARG A 20 -2.83 17.21 19.75
C ARG A 20 -3.47 17.34 18.38
N GLN A 21 -3.59 16.23 17.65
CA GLN A 21 -4.16 16.23 16.30
C GLN A 21 -5.65 16.55 16.29
N ILE A 22 -6.44 16.06 17.27
CA ILE A 22 -7.86 16.44 17.36
C ILE A 22 -8.03 17.91 17.73
N THR A 23 -7.15 18.45 18.61
CA THR A 23 -7.14 19.88 18.95
C THR A 23 -6.86 20.73 17.70
N TYR A 24 -5.89 20.33 16.89
CA TYR A 24 -5.59 20.96 15.61
C TYR A 24 -6.79 20.88 14.64
N ALA A 25 -7.40 19.71 14.48
CA ALA A 25 -8.55 19.54 13.59
C ALA A 25 -9.76 20.39 14.01
N ILE A 26 -10.03 20.51 15.31
CA ILE A 26 -11.08 21.37 15.85
C ILE A 26 -10.75 22.85 15.60
N HIS A 27 -9.49 23.26 15.76
CA HIS A 27 -9.06 24.63 15.52
C HIS A 27 -9.19 25.03 14.04
N GLU A 28 -8.78 24.16 13.12
CA GLU A 28 -8.88 24.38 11.67
C GLU A 28 -10.32 24.48 11.18
N GLY A 29 -11.21 23.66 11.76
CA GLY A 29 -12.62 23.62 11.41
C GLY A 29 -12.92 22.78 10.17
N THR A 30 -14.13 22.21 10.13
CA THR A 30 -14.56 21.25 9.09
C THR A 30 -14.42 21.80 7.67
N ASP A 31 -14.84 23.05 7.44
CA ASP A 31 -14.89 23.64 6.10
C ASP A 31 -13.48 23.76 5.50
N ARG A 32 -12.51 24.19 6.32
CA ARG A 32 -11.12 24.34 5.89
C ARG A 32 -10.47 22.97 5.66
N LEU A 33 -10.69 22.00 6.55
CA LEU A 33 -10.21 20.64 6.37
C LEU A 33 -10.78 19.98 5.11
N MET A 34 -12.07 20.18 4.83
CA MET A 34 -12.72 19.65 3.63
C MET A 34 -12.20 20.34 2.37
N ALA A 35 -11.97 21.65 2.40
CA ALA A 35 -11.37 22.37 1.28
C ALA A 35 -9.97 21.83 0.95
N PHE A 36 -9.12 21.63 1.97
CA PHE A 36 -7.80 21.01 1.79
C PHE A 36 -7.90 19.57 1.28
N HIS A 37 -8.83 18.77 1.81
CA HIS A 37 -9.07 17.42 1.34
C HIS A 37 -9.43 17.38 -0.15
N CYS A 38 -10.38 18.21 -0.58
CA CYS A 38 -10.78 18.32 -1.98
C CYS A 38 -9.62 18.78 -2.88
N GLN A 39 -8.78 19.70 -2.39
CA GLN A 39 -7.59 20.14 -3.12
C GLN A 39 -6.63 18.97 -3.36
N LEU A 40 -6.29 18.19 -2.33
CA LEU A 40 -5.41 17.03 -2.45
C LEU A 40 -5.99 15.95 -3.37
N TRP A 41 -7.31 15.74 -3.34
CA TRP A 41 -7.95 14.84 -4.30
C TRP A 41 -7.88 15.36 -5.74
N ASN A 42 -8.03 16.65 -5.97
CA ASN A 42 -7.88 17.24 -7.30
C ASN A 42 -6.45 17.08 -7.83
N GLU A 43 -5.45 17.11 -6.95
CA GLU A 43 -4.05 16.82 -7.28
C GLU A 43 -3.87 15.32 -7.65
N LEU A 44 -4.45 14.40 -6.86
CA LEU A 44 -4.44 12.96 -7.19
C LEU A 44 -5.14 12.66 -8.52
N TRP A 45 -6.20 13.39 -8.86
CA TRP A 45 -6.98 13.19 -10.09
C TRP A 45 -6.37 13.87 -11.34
N GLN A 46 -5.19 14.48 -11.26
CA GLN A 46 -4.53 15.01 -12.45
C GLN A 46 -4.25 13.92 -13.52
N GLY A 47 -4.08 12.66 -13.09
CA GLY A 47 -3.95 11.48 -13.97
C GLY A 47 -5.26 10.77 -14.33
N ASP A 48 -6.40 11.47 -14.34
CA ASP A 48 -7.71 10.86 -14.67
C ASP A 48 -7.74 10.23 -16.08
N ILE A 49 -8.40 9.08 -16.17
CA ILE A 49 -8.65 8.38 -17.44
C ILE A 49 -10.05 8.75 -17.91
N ARG A 50 -10.14 9.39 -19.09
CA ARG A 50 -11.41 9.81 -19.69
C ARG A 50 -11.84 8.87 -20.81
N ILE A 51 -13.07 8.36 -20.71
CA ILE A 51 -13.67 7.48 -21.70
C ILE A 51 -14.89 8.19 -22.29
N GLU A 52 -14.85 8.45 -23.59
CA GLU A 52 -15.93 9.12 -24.31
C GLU A 52 -16.97 8.11 -24.81
N GLY A 53 -18.26 8.41 -24.60
CA GLY A 53 -19.37 7.61 -25.13
C GLY A 53 -19.76 6.38 -24.31
N ASP A 54 -19.12 6.15 -23.15
CA ASP A 54 -19.45 5.05 -22.23
C ASP A 54 -19.34 5.50 -20.75
N ASP A 55 -20.47 5.94 -20.19
CA ASP A 55 -20.55 6.43 -18.81
C ASP A 55 -20.34 5.32 -17.77
N ASP A 56 -20.65 4.07 -18.13
CA ASP A 56 -20.48 2.92 -17.24
C ASP A 56 -19.01 2.53 -17.13
N ALA A 57 -18.30 2.47 -18.26
CA ALA A 57 -16.85 2.28 -18.29
C ALA A 57 -16.13 3.43 -17.57
N GLN A 58 -16.53 4.68 -17.80
CA GLN A 58 -15.96 5.85 -17.12
C GLN A 58 -16.10 5.74 -15.60
N ARG A 59 -17.27 5.32 -15.11
CA ARG A 59 -17.53 5.12 -13.69
C ARG A 59 -16.72 3.97 -13.12
N ALA A 60 -16.61 2.86 -13.85
CA ALA A 60 -15.85 1.69 -13.43
C ALA A 60 -14.35 2.00 -13.26
N VAL A 61 -13.73 2.68 -14.24
CA VAL A 61 -12.30 3.03 -14.17
C VAL A 61 -12.02 4.04 -13.05
N ARG A 62 -12.86 5.07 -12.90
CA ARG A 62 -12.71 6.01 -11.78
C ARG A 62 -12.92 5.33 -10.43
N PHE A 63 -13.86 4.39 -10.32
CA PHE A 63 -14.04 3.62 -9.10
C PHE A 63 -12.81 2.76 -8.77
N ALA A 64 -12.21 2.10 -9.77
CA ALA A 64 -10.98 1.33 -9.56
C ALA A 64 -9.80 2.22 -9.11
N LEU A 65 -9.58 3.35 -9.79
CA LEU A 65 -8.53 4.31 -9.42
C LEU A 65 -8.76 4.94 -8.05
N PHE A 66 -10.00 5.29 -7.73
CA PHE A 66 -10.37 5.82 -6.41
C PHE A 66 -9.96 4.87 -5.29
N ASN A 67 -10.19 3.56 -5.46
CA ASN A 67 -9.77 2.57 -4.46
C ASN A 67 -8.24 2.49 -4.34
N LEU A 68 -7.51 2.44 -5.45
CA LEU A 68 -6.04 2.41 -5.41
C LEU A 68 -5.46 3.67 -4.72
N TYR A 69 -5.95 4.85 -5.05
CA TYR A 69 -5.53 6.10 -4.41
C TYR A 69 -5.95 6.22 -2.94
N SER A 70 -7.07 5.60 -2.56
CA SER A 70 -7.51 5.59 -1.16
C SER A 70 -6.69 4.64 -0.28
N PHE A 71 -6.06 3.62 -0.86
CA PHE A 71 -5.30 2.60 -0.13
C PHE A 71 -3.78 2.82 -0.17
N GLY A 72 -3.28 3.56 -1.17
CA GLY A 72 -1.87 3.93 -1.29
C GLY A 72 -1.58 5.35 -0.80
N ARG A 73 -0.36 5.57 -0.28
CA ARG A 73 0.08 6.92 0.10
C ARG A 73 1.58 7.09 -0.10
N GLU A 74 1.96 8.21 -0.71
CA GLU A 74 3.35 8.63 -0.89
C GLU A 74 4.09 8.78 0.45
N GLY A 75 5.37 8.43 0.47
CA GLY A 75 6.27 8.60 1.62
C GLY A 75 6.03 7.63 2.78
N THR A 76 5.14 6.65 2.65
CA THR A 76 4.83 5.71 3.74
C THR A 76 5.75 4.50 3.79
N GLY A 77 6.34 4.10 2.66
CA GLY A 77 7.02 2.81 2.54
C GLY A 77 6.11 1.61 2.78
N LEU A 78 4.80 1.81 2.59
CA LEU A 78 3.76 0.79 2.64
C LEU A 78 3.20 0.51 1.25
N SER A 79 2.56 -0.65 1.12
CA SER A 79 2.00 -1.13 -0.14
C SER A 79 0.52 -1.50 0.02
N ILE A 80 -0.13 -1.85 -1.09
CA ILE A 80 -1.57 -2.08 -1.15
C ILE A 80 -1.88 -3.58 -1.12
N SER A 81 -2.72 -4.02 -0.18
CA SER A 81 -3.17 -5.41 -0.09
C SER A 81 -4.30 -5.72 -1.09
N PRO A 82 -4.60 -7.00 -1.39
CA PRO A 82 -5.71 -7.38 -2.29
C PRO A 82 -7.08 -6.77 -1.91
N MET A 83 -7.32 -6.59 -0.61
CA MET A 83 -8.58 -6.00 -0.10
C MET A 83 -8.43 -4.52 0.28
N GLY A 84 -7.26 -3.93 0.07
CA GLY A 84 -6.90 -2.60 0.55
C GLY A 84 -7.19 -2.44 2.04
N LEU A 85 -7.86 -1.34 2.39
CA LEU A 85 -8.34 -1.06 3.74
C LEU A 85 -9.86 -1.23 3.87
N SER A 86 -10.50 -1.90 2.90
CA SER A 86 -11.96 -2.04 2.83
C SER A 86 -12.49 -3.27 3.58
N SER A 87 -11.64 -4.24 3.88
CA SER A 87 -12.01 -5.50 4.52
C SER A 87 -10.83 -6.10 5.29
N GLN A 88 -11.13 -6.96 6.27
CA GLN A 88 -10.13 -7.77 6.98
C GLN A 88 -9.73 -9.04 6.21
N GLY A 89 -10.29 -9.26 5.00
CA GLY A 89 -9.89 -10.37 4.14
C GLY A 89 -8.38 -10.32 3.86
N TYR A 90 -7.72 -11.49 3.93
CA TYR A 90 -6.26 -11.64 3.80
C TYR A 90 -5.43 -10.81 4.81
N ASN A 91 -6.02 -10.37 5.93
CA ASN A 91 -5.34 -9.69 7.05
C ASN A 91 -4.55 -8.43 6.68
N GLY A 92 -4.82 -7.82 5.52
CA GLY A 92 -4.02 -6.70 5.01
C GLY A 92 -2.60 -7.10 4.56
N HIS A 93 -2.31 -8.39 4.40
CA HIS A 93 -1.03 -8.85 3.88
C HIS A 93 -0.84 -8.44 2.42
N ILE A 94 0.43 -8.26 2.04
CA ILE A 94 0.83 -7.84 0.69
C ILE A 94 1.29 -9.06 -0.10
N PHE A 95 0.69 -9.24 -1.28
CA PHE A 95 0.89 -10.38 -2.17
C PHE A 95 1.53 -9.92 -3.48
N TRP A 96 1.84 -10.88 -4.36
CA TRP A 96 2.25 -10.62 -5.74
C TRP A 96 1.22 -9.82 -6.54
N ASP A 97 -0.06 -9.85 -6.14
CA ASP A 97 -1.14 -9.05 -6.73
C ASP A 97 -0.78 -7.57 -6.83
N THR A 98 -0.07 -7.08 -5.81
CA THR A 98 0.32 -5.69 -5.70
C THR A 98 1.27 -5.30 -6.82
N GLU A 99 2.28 -6.12 -7.10
CA GLU A 99 3.29 -5.85 -8.12
C GLU A 99 2.79 -6.11 -9.54
N LEU A 100 1.91 -7.09 -9.76
CA LEU A 100 1.41 -7.41 -11.10
C LEU A 100 0.18 -6.62 -11.51
N TRP A 101 -0.80 -6.45 -10.63
CA TRP A 101 -2.10 -5.87 -11.00
C TRP A 101 -2.23 -4.41 -10.61
N MET A 102 -1.69 -4.02 -9.46
CA MET A 102 -1.93 -2.69 -8.88
C MET A 102 -0.83 -1.68 -9.20
N TYR A 103 0.43 -2.13 -9.20
CA TYR A 103 1.58 -1.27 -9.43
C TYR A 103 1.61 -0.65 -10.83
N PRO A 104 1.34 -1.36 -11.94
CA PRO A 104 1.46 -0.77 -13.28
C PRO A 104 0.64 0.52 -13.49
N PRO A 105 -0.68 0.58 -13.18
CA PRO A 105 -1.42 1.83 -13.31
C PRO A 105 -0.91 2.91 -12.34
N ILE A 106 -0.47 2.53 -11.13
CA ILE A 106 0.03 3.50 -10.14
C ILE A 106 1.36 4.09 -10.56
N LEU A 107 2.28 3.30 -11.11
CA LEU A 107 3.55 3.79 -11.68
C LEU A 107 3.32 4.86 -12.75
N LEU A 108 2.31 4.66 -13.60
CA LEU A 108 1.99 5.59 -14.69
C LEU A 108 1.29 6.86 -14.20
N LEU A 109 0.39 6.74 -13.23
CA LEU A 109 -0.53 7.81 -12.85
C LEU A 109 -0.14 8.53 -11.55
N ASN A 110 0.62 7.89 -10.67
CA ASN A 110 1.04 8.43 -9.38
C ASN A 110 2.41 7.85 -8.92
N GLN A 111 3.49 8.53 -9.31
CA GLN A 111 4.85 8.08 -9.01
C GLN A 111 5.18 8.08 -7.52
N GLY A 112 4.61 8.99 -6.72
CA GLY A 112 4.86 9.04 -5.27
C GLY A 112 4.30 7.82 -4.53
N ILE A 113 3.09 7.38 -4.89
CA ILE A 113 2.53 6.12 -4.35
C ILE A 113 3.34 4.93 -4.89
N ALA A 114 3.71 4.94 -6.18
CA ALA A 114 4.52 3.87 -6.77
C ALA A 114 5.86 3.69 -6.04
N GLU A 115 6.53 4.80 -5.69
CA GLU A 115 7.76 4.77 -4.92
C GLU A 115 7.56 4.16 -3.53
N SER A 116 6.49 4.51 -2.80
CA SER A 116 6.14 3.86 -1.53
C SER A 116 6.00 2.34 -1.67
N MET A 117 5.35 1.86 -2.74
CA MET A 117 5.15 0.44 -3.00
C MET A 117 6.49 -0.29 -3.23
N VAL A 118 7.43 0.32 -3.96
CA VAL A 118 8.77 -0.27 -4.15
C VAL A 118 9.59 -0.20 -2.86
N ASN A 119 9.50 0.90 -2.13
CA ASN A 119 10.15 1.07 -0.82
C ASN A 119 9.65 0.01 0.17
N TYR A 120 8.38 -0.40 0.11
CA TYR A 120 7.86 -1.48 0.94
C TYR A 120 8.67 -2.78 0.78
N ARG A 121 8.94 -3.21 -0.45
CA ARG A 121 9.74 -4.42 -0.74
C ARG A 121 11.22 -4.21 -0.42
N THR A 122 11.77 -3.06 -0.79
CA THR A 122 13.19 -2.73 -0.57
C THR A 122 13.55 -2.70 0.92
N ASN A 123 12.71 -2.08 1.75
CA ASN A 123 12.91 -2.00 3.20
C ASN A 123 12.83 -3.38 3.88
N ARG A 124 12.21 -4.37 3.23
CA ARG A 124 12.00 -5.74 3.73
C ARG A 124 12.94 -6.76 3.08
N LEU A 125 13.87 -6.31 2.22
CA LEU A 125 14.81 -7.18 1.52
C LEU A 125 15.68 -8.01 2.48
N ALA A 126 16.12 -7.42 3.60
CA ALA A 126 16.90 -8.14 4.60
C ALA A 126 16.12 -9.33 5.20
N THR A 127 14.82 -9.15 5.47
CA THR A 127 13.93 -10.21 5.96
C THR A 127 13.76 -11.31 4.91
N ALA A 128 13.58 -10.96 3.64
CA ALA A 128 13.50 -11.90 2.53
C ALA A 128 14.81 -12.71 2.34
N CYS A 129 15.97 -12.06 2.49
CA CYS A 129 17.27 -12.73 2.46
C CYS A 129 17.45 -13.70 3.64
N LYS A 130 17.05 -13.31 4.86
CA LYS A 130 17.04 -14.20 6.04
C LYS A 130 16.16 -15.43 5.81
N ARG A 131 15.01 -15.25 5.17
CA ARG A 131 14.11 -16.35 4.83
C ARG A 131 14.74 -17.32 3.84
N ALA A 132 15.38 -16.81 2.79
CA ALA A 132 16.08 -17.62 1.79
C ALA A 132 17.13 -18.53 2.45
N ILE A 133 17.96 -17.96 3.32
CA ILE A 133 19.01 -18.69 4.07
C ILE A 133 18.39 -19.81 4.92
N THR A 134 17.30 -19.52 5.63
CA THR A 134 16.59 -20.50 6.48
C THR A 134 16.07 -21.70 5.67
N HIS A 135 15.76 -21.50 4.39
CA HIS A 135 15.29 -22.55 3.48
C HIS A 135 16.40 -23.18 2.62
N GLY A 136 17.68 -22.83 2.88
CA GLY A 136 18.82 -23.35 2.13
C GLY A 136 19.04 -22.70 0.75
N TYR A 137 18.36 -21.59 0.47
CA TYR A 137 18.53 -20.81 -0.76
C TYR A 137 19.55 -19.67 -0.60
N ARG A 138 20.01 -19.14 -1.73
CA ARG A 138 20.79 -17.90 -1.82
C ARG A 138 19.93 -16.78 -2.37
N GLY A 139 20.30 -15.53 -2.08
CA GLY A 139 19.56 -14.34 -2.55
C GLY A 139 18.39 -14.01 -1.63
N ALA A 140 17.30 -13.51 -2.20
CA ALA A 140 16.08 -13.18 -1.49
C ALA A 140 14.98 -14.19 -1.79
N MET A 141 14.15 -14.49 -0.79
CA MET A 141 12.93 -15.26 -0.92
C MET A 141 11.83 -14.43 -0.27
N PHE A 142 11.12 -13.63 -1.07
CA PHE A 142 10.01 -12.83 -0.56
C PHE A 142 8.86 -13.75 -0.11
N PRO A 143 8.13 -13.38 0.96
CA PRO A 143 7.01 -14.17 1.44
C PRO A 143 5.83 -14.11 0.48
N TRP A 144 5.05 -15.19 0.43
CA TRP A 144 3.78 -15.23 -0.32
C TRP A 144 2.78 -14.22 0.24
N GLU A 145 2.62 -14.25 1.57
CA GLU A 145 1.89 -13.26 2.34
C GLU A 145 2.86 -12.45 3.18
N SER A 146 3.14 -11.22 2.74
CA SER A 146 4.05 -10.30 3.42
C SER A 146 3.31 -9.47 4.45
N ASP A 147 3.74 -9.52 5.70
CA ASP A 147 3.21 -8.68 6.77
C ASP A 147 3.98 -7.35 6.91
N ASP A 148 3.79 -6.66 8.03
CA ASP A 148 4.47 -5.41 8.29
C ASP A 148 5.99 -5.56 8.45
N ALA A 149 6.47 -6.68 8.98
CA ALA A 149 7.89 -6.99 9.16
C ALA A 149 8.54 -7.57 7.89
N GLY A 150 7.73 -7.98 6.90
CA GLY A 150 8.16 -8.69 5.71
C GLY A 150 8.41 -10.18 5.94
N GLU A 151 7.85 -10.74 7.00
CA GLU A 151 7.93 -12.17 7.31
C GLU A 151 6.83 -12.96 6.59
N GLU A 152 6.98 -14.29 6.52
CA GLU A 152 5.91 -15.16 6.03
C GLU A 152 4.74 -15.13 7.00
N SER A 153 3.57 -14.72 6.52
CA SER A 153 2.35 -14.76 7.32
C SER A 153 1.25 -15.60 6.71
N THR A 154 1.55 -16.37 5.66
CA THR A 154 0.62 -17.35 5.09
C THR A 154 0.25 -18.36 6.18
N PRO A 155 -1.05 -18.60 6.43
CA PRO A 155 -1.47 -19.60 7.39
C PRO A 155 -0.84 -20.97 7.10
N THR A 156 -0.40 -21.67 8.15
CA THR A 156 0.38 -22.92 8.00
C THR A 156 -0.37 -24.07 7.33
N PHE A 157 -1.69 -23.98 7.20
CA PHE A 157 -2.49 -24.94 6.45
C PHE A 157 -2.43 -24.72 4.93
N ALA A 158 -2.03 -23.53 4.47
CA ALA A 158 -1.93 -23.19 3.06
C ALA A 158 -0.50 -23.44 2.55
N LEU A 159 -0.39 -24.22 1.48
CA LEU A 159 0.91 -24.60 0.90
C LEU A 159 1.54 -23.51 0.04
N THR A 160 0.83 -22.42 -0.23
CA THR A 160 1.31 -21.31 -1.06
C THR A 160 2.50 -20.61 -0.41
N GLY A 161 2.46 -20.37 0.90
CA GLY A 161 3.58 -19.83 1.69
C GLY A 161 4.90 -20.57 1.48
N PRO A 162 4.96 -21.90 1.68
CA PRO A 162 6.18 -22.65 1.46
C PRO A 162 6.52 -22.97 0.00
N LEU A 163 5.55 -23.05 -0.92
CA LEU A 163 5.77 -23.63 -2.27
C LEU A 163 5.65 -22.64 -3.43
N GLU A 164 4.99 -21.51 -3.27
CA GLU A 164 4.67 -20.60 -4.37
C GLU A 164 5.71 -19.48 -4.48
N HIS A 165 6.88 -19.84 -5.04
CA HIS A 165 8.08 -18.98 -5.00
C HIS A 165 8.10 -17.88 -6.07
N HIS A 166 7.19 -17.91 -7.03
CA HIS A 166 7.23 -17.01 -8.18
C HIS A 166 7.10 -15.52 -7.79
N ILE A 167 6.50 -15.22 -6.63
CA ILE A 167 6.42 -13.85 -6.09
C ILE A 167 7.78 -13.14 -6.06
N THR A 168 8.87 -13.88 -5.81
CA THR A 168 10.21 -13.29 -5.84
C THR A 168 10.57 -12.82 -7.25
N ALA A 169 10.21 -13.57 -8.29
CA ALA A 169 10.42 -13.16 -9.68
C ALA A 169 9.49 -12.02 -10.09
N ASP A 170 8.27 -11.95 -9.56
CA ASP A 170 7.31 -10.88 -9.84
C ASP A 170 7.76 -9.52 -9.28
N ILE A 171 8.50 -9.53 -8.16
CA ILE A 171 9.04 -8.33 -7.51
C ILE A 171 10.32 -7.82 -8.18
N VAL A 172 11.15 -8.70 -8.75
CA VAL A 172 12.47 -8.34 -9.30
C VAL A 172 12.41 -7.19 -10.32
N PRO A 173 11.47 -7.17 -11.29
CA PRO A 173 11.35 -6.04 -12.20
C PRO A 173 11.17 -4.69 -11.48
N LEU A 174 10.52 -4.64 -10.32
CA LEU A 174 10.33 -3.39 -9.57
C LEU A 174 11.60 -2.96 -8.84
N VAL A 175 12.31 -3.90 -8.21
CA VAL A 175 13.47 -3.58 -7.36
C VAL A 175 14.73 -3.35 -8.18
N ALA A 176 14.86 -4.01 -9.34
CA ALA A 176 16.03 -3.89 -10.21
C ALA A 176 16.19 -2.51 -10.88
N TYR A 177 15.13 -1.69 -10.96
CA TYR A 177 15.23 -0.31 -11.47
C TYR A 177 15.86 0.68 -10.48
N LEU A 178 16.10 0.27 -9.23
CA LEU A 178 16.64 1.12 -8.17
C LEU A 178 18.08 0.76 -7.73
N ILE A 179 18.72 -0.20 -8.41
CA ILE A 179 20.12 -0.62 -8.21
C ILE A 179 20.92 -0.39 -9.49
#